data_AF-A0A357WR68-F1
#
_entry.id   AF-A0A357WR68-F1
#
_cell.length_a   1.000
_cell.length_b   1.000
_cell.length_c   1.000
_cell.angle_alpha   90.00
_cell.angle_beta   90.00
_cell.angle_gamma   90.00
#
_symmetry.space_group_name_H-M   'P 1'
#
loop_
_entity.id
_entity.type
_entity.pdbx_description
1 polymer ?
#
loop_
_entity_poly.entity_id
_entity_poly.type
_entity_poly.pdbx_seq_one_letter_code
_entity_poly.pdbx_strand_id
1 'polypeptide(L)'
;FKEQLHETEKAIDNMLNAIQQGIFNKSTKDRLDKLEAVKSDLEVKIMQEEMHSPLLKREHITFWIHRFRKLDITKAEQRQRLIDSFVNSIYLYDGHLVITFNYKEGTKTISLEDINAIPVSMKASGSDLTTCGA
;
A
#
# COMPACT_ATOMS: atom_id res chain seq x y z
N PHE A 1 -11.58 -4.87 -9.85
CA PHE A 1 -11.99 -3.99 -10.96
C PHE A 1 -11.29 -4.27 -12.28
N LYS A 2 -9.95 -4.41 -12.34
CA LYS A 2 -9.25 -4.68 -13.62
C LYS A 2 -9.69 -5.96 -14.34
N GLU A 3 -9.90 -7.05 -13.60
CA GLU A 3 -10.44 -8.31 -14.15
C GLU A 3 -11.87 -8.14 -14.68
N GLN A 4 -12.74 -7.47 -13.91
CA GLN A 4 -14.11 -7.16 -14.33
C GLN A 4 -14.18 -6.27 -15.57
N LEU A 5 -13.25 -5.31 -15.72
CA LEU A 5 -13.14 -4.48 -16.92
C LEU A 5 -12.82 -5.36 -18.12
N HIS A 6 -11.84 -6.26 -17.99
CA HIS A 6 -11.45 -7.18 -19.06
C HIS A 6 -12.60 -8.13 -19.47
N GLU A 7 -13.34 -8.67 -18.50
CA GLU A 7 -14.52 -9.50 -18.79
C GLU A 7 -15.61 -8.71 -19.53
N THR A 8 -15.82 -7.44 -19.16
CA THR A 8 -16.81 -6.55 -19.79
C THR A 8 -16.40 -6.22 -21.23
N GLU A 9 -15.13 -5.92 -21.48
CA GLU A 9 -14.59 -5.70 -22.83
C GLU A 9 -14.78 -6.93 -23.71
N LYS A 10 -14.48 -8.12 -23.20
CA LYS A 10 -14.71 -9.37 -23.91
C LYS A 10 -16.21 -9.59 -24.22
N ALA A 11 -17.10 -9.22 -23.31
CA ALA A 11 -18.53 -9.29 -23.54
C ALA A 11 -18.99 -8.31 -24.63
N ILE A 12 -18.42 -7.10 -24.67
CA ILE A 12 -18.66 -6.11 -25.73
C ILE A 12 -18.19 -6.64 -27.08
N ASP A 13 -16.97 -7.19 -27.15
CA ASP A 13 -16.42 -7.78 -28.38
C ASP A 13 -17.30 -8.90 -28.92
N ASN A 14 -17.81 -9.77 -28.03
CA ASN A 14 -18.73 -10.82 -28.41
C ASN A 14 -20.05 -10.27 -28.99
N MET A 15 -20.58 -9.18 -28.41
CA MET A 15 -21.78 -8.53 -28.91
C MET A 15 -21.54 -7.87 -30.27
N LEU A 16 -20.39 -7.22 -30.46
CA LEU A 16 -19.99 -6.64 -31.75
C LEU A 16 -19.83 -7.72 -32.83
N ASN A 17 -19.23 -8.86 -32.49
CA ASN A 17 -19.11 -10.00 -33.39
C ASN A 17 -20.48 -10.56 -33.79
N ALA A 18 -21.44 -10.66 -32.86
CA ALA A 18 -22.80 -11.08 -33.18
C ALA A 18 -23.52 -10.10 -34.12
N ILE A 19 -23.30 -8.78 -33.96
CA ILE A 19 -23.84 -7.74 -34.83
C ILE A 19 -23.25 -7.85 -36.24
N GLN A 20 -21.95 -8.10 -36.38
CA GLN A 20 -21.29 -8.31 -37.67
C GLN A 20 -21.85 -9.52 -38.43
N GLN A 21 -22.29 -10.55 -37.71
CA GLN A 21 -22.95 -11.73 -38.28
C GLN A 21 -24.42 -11.49 -38.64
N GLY A 22 -24.93 -10.26 -38.48
CA GLY A 22 -26.30 -9.87 -38.82
C GLY A 22 -27.31 -10.05 -37.68
N ILE A 23 -26.87 -10.40 -36.46
CA ILE A 23 -27.75 -10.56 -35.28
C ILE A 23 -27.92 -9.20 -34.59
N PHE A 24 -28.49 -8.23 -35.32
CA PHE A 24 -28.80 -6.91 -34.78
C PHE A 24 -30.30 -6.75 -34.56
N ASN A 25 -30.70 -6.59 -33.30
CA ASN A 25 -32.07 -6.32 -32.88
C ASN A 25 -32.08 -5.39 -31.66
N LYS A 26 -33.27 -4.96 -31.25
CA LYS A 26 -33.41 -4.03 -30.11
C LYS A 26 -32.75 -4.55 -28.83
N SER A 27 -32.87 -5.85 -28.55
CA SER A 27 -32.31 -6.46 -27.34
C SER A 27 -30.78 -6.54 -27.35
N THR A 28 -30.15 -6.77 -28.51
CA THR A 28 -28.68 -6.76 -28.62
C THR A 28 -28.11 -5.36 -28.47
N LYS A 29 -28.80 -4.33 -28.98
CA LYS A 29 -28.46 -2.93 -28.71
C LYS A 29 -28.59 -2.57 -27.23
N ASP A 30 -29.73 -2.84 -26.61
CA ASP A 30 -29.97 -2.52 -25.19
C ASP A 30 -28.93 -3.21 -24.27
N ARG A 31 -28.47 -4.40 -24.65
CA ARG A 31 -27.41 -5.10 -23.92
C ARG A 31 -26.04 -4.49 -24.12
N LEU A 32 -25.70 -4.09 -25.35
CA LEU A 32 -24.45 -3.39 -25.64
C LEU A 32 -24.37 -2.06 -24.86
N ASP A 33 -25.43 -1.26 -24.87
CA ASP A 33 -25.51 0.02 -24.15
C ASP A 33 -25.27 -0.17 -22.64
N LYS A 34 -25.80 -1.26 -22.05
CA LYS A 34 -25.55 -1.62 -20.64
C LYS A 34 -24.09 -2.00 -20.38
N LEU A 35 -23.47 -2.76 -21.28
CA LEU A 35 -22.07 -3.15 -21.14
C LEU A 35 -21.13 -1.95 -21.24
N GLU A 36 -21.41 -1.02 -22.16
CA GLU A 36 -20.68 0.24 -22.30
C GLU A 36 -20.80 1.11 -21.03
N ALA A 37 -22.00 1.19 -20.44
CA ALA A 37 -22.20 1.89 -19.17
C ALA A 37 -21.40 1.25 -18.03
N VAL A 38 -21.42 -0.09 -17.92
CA VAL A 38 -20.64 -0.82 -16.90
C VAL A 38 -19.14 -0.62 -17.10
N LYS A 39 -18.66 -0.61 -18.36
CA LYS A 39 -17.26 -0.33 -18.69
C LYS A 39 -16.85 1.05 -18.19
N SER A 40 -17.64 2.08 -18.52
CA SER A 40 -17.38 3.47 -18.10
C SER A 40 -17.33 3.59 -16.57
N ASP A 41 -18.28 2.97 -15.86
CA ASP A 41 -18.29 2.96 -14.40
C ASP A 41 -17.05 2.25 -13.80
N LEU A 42 -16.61 1.15 -14.40
CA LEU A 42 -15.42 0.42 -13.95
C LEU A 42 -14.14 1.22 -14.19
N GLU A 43 -14.02 1.92 -15.32
CA GLU A 43 -12.88 2.80 -15.61
C GLU A 43 -12.78 3.94 -14.58
N VAL A 44 -13.90 4.58 -14.25
CA VAL A 44 -13.94 5.62 -13.22
C VAL A 44 -13.51 5.07 -11.86
N LYS A 45 -14.01 3.89 -11.47
CA LYS A 45 -13.63 3.24 -10.20
C LYS A 45 -12.15 2.87 -10.17
N ILE A 46 -11.59 2.36 -11.27
CA ILE A 46 -10.16 2.03 -11.36
C ILE A 46 -9.32 3.30 -11.22
N MET A 47 -9.66 4.38 -11.94
CA MET A 47 -8.95 5.65 -11.83
C MET A 47 -9.01 6.21 -10.41
N GLN A 48 -10.18 6.18 -9.77
CA GLN A 48 -10.33 6.58 -8.37
C GLN A 48 -9.43 5.75 -7.45
N GLU A 49 -9.42 4.43 -7.61
CA GLU A 49 -8.58 3.53 -6.80
C GLU A 49 -7.07 3.81 -7.01
N GLU A 50 -6.65 4.02 -8.25
CA GLU A 50 -5.26 4.37 -8.60
C GLU A 50 -4.85 5.75 -8.07
N MET A 51 -5.78 6.69 -7.95
CA MET A 51 -5.55 7.97 -7.28
C MET A 51 -5.43 7.84 -5.76
N HIS A 52 -6.20 6.92 -5.14
CA HIS A 52 -6.15 6.69 -3.69
C HIS A 52 -4.90 5.90 -3.27
N SER A 53 -4.41 5.02 -4.14
CA SER A 53 -3.19 4.25 -3.92
C SER A 53 -2.04 4.79 -4.78
N PRO A 54 -1.28 5.81 -4.32
CA PRO A 54 -0.13 6.26 -5.07
C PRO A 54 0.82 5.09 -5.31
N LEU A 55 1.07 4.77 -6.57
CA LEU A 55 2.02 3.74 -6.98
C LEU A 55 3.44 4.21 -6.61
N LEU A 56 3.87 3.92 -5.38
CA LEU A 56 5.22 4.20 -4.91
C LEU A 56 6.20 3.30 -5.66
N LYS A 57 6.86 3.87 -6.67
CA LYS A 57 7.96 3.22 -7.38
C LYS A 57 9.09 2.88 -6.41
N ARG A 58 9.78 1.77 -6.65
CA ARG A 58 10.94 1.32 -5.84
C ARG A 58 11.97 2.43 -5.62
N GLU A 59 12.24 3.23 -6.66
CA GLU A 59 13.17 4.36 -6.61
C GLU A 59 12.76 5.43 -5.59
N HIS A 60 11.47 5.73 -5.49
CA HIS A 60 10.95 6.70 -4.51
C HIS A 60 11.13 6.19 -3.07
N ILE A 61 10.86 4.90 -2.85
CA ILE A 61 11.07 4.28 -1.53
C ILE A 61 12.56 4.29 -1.17
N THR A 62 13.44 3.91 -2.10
CA THR A 62 14.90 3.94 -1.89
C THR A 62 15.40 5.34 -1.58
N PHE A 63 14.97 6.35 -2.35
CA PHE A 63 15.32 7.75 -2.11
C PHE A 63 14.86 8.24 -0.73
N TRP A 64 13.62 7.90 -0.36
CA TRP A 64 13.05 8.27 0.93
C TRP A 64 13.77 7.58 2.10
N ILE A 65 14.10 6.29 1.98
CA ILE A 65 14.90 5.56 2.98
C ILE A 65 16.28 6.20 3.14
N HIS A 66 16.93 6.60 2.05
CA HIS A 66 18.23 7.27 2.11
C HIS A 66 18.20 8.59 2.89
N ARG A 67 17.05 9.28 2.95
CA ARG A 67 16.89 10.51 3.72
C ARG A 67 17.03 10.28 5.23
N PHE A 68 16.74 9.07 5.73
CA PHE A 68 16.93 8.73 7.14
C PHE A 68 18.40 8.50 7.53
N ARG A 69 19.32 8.32 6.57
CA ARG A 69 20.76 8.12 6.87
C ARG A 69 21.42 9.32 7.56
N LYS A 70 20.87 10.51 7.39
CA LYS A 70 21.36 11.77 8.00
C LYS A 70 20.43 12.27 9.11
N LEU A 71 19.51 11.42 9.58
CA LEU A 71 18.55 11.77 10.62
C LEU A 71 19.27 11.88 11.98
N ASP A 72 19.04 12.97 12.69
CA ASP A 72 19.55 13.20 14.04
C ASP A 72 18.48 12.79 15.07
N ILE A 73 18.70 11.61 15.66
CA ILE A 73 17.83 11.02 16.68
C ILE A 73 17.78 11.80 17.99
N THR A 74 18.64 12.80 18.19
CA THR A 74 18.57 13.67 19.38
C THR A 74 17.37 14.62 19.30
N LYS A 75 16.88 14.93 18.10
CA LYS A 75 15.75 15.82 17.87
C LYS A 75 14.42 15.05 17.92
N ALA A 76 13.51 15.51 18.77
CA ALA A 76 12.20 14.89 18.95
C ALA A 76 11.38 14.80 17.66
N GLU A 77 11.35 15.87 16.86
CA GLU A 77 10.64 15.90 15.58
C GLU A 77 11.16 14.83 14.60
N GLN A 78 12.48 14.60 14.60
CA GLN A 78 13.09 13.62 13.71
C GLN A 78 12.85 12.18 14.19
N ARG A 79 12.84 11.95 15.52
CA ARG A 79 12.40 10.67 16.09
C ARG A 79 10.94 10.36 15.75
N GLN A 80 10.06 11.37 15.85
CA GLN A 80 8.65 11.20 15.50
C GLN A 80 8.49 10.79 14.04
N ARG A 81 9.18 11.48 13.12
CA ARG A 81 9.19 11.12 11.69
C ARG A 81 9.65 9.69 11.45
N LEU A 82 10.61 9.17 12.22
CA LEU A 82 11.06 7.79 12.10
C LEU A 82 9.95 6.81 12.52
N ILE A 83 9.25 7.11 13.61
CA ILE A 83 8.11 6.30 14.08
C ILE A 83 6.98 6.32 13.05
N ASP A 84 6.55 7.51 12.60
CA ASP A 84 5.47 7.66 11.61
C ASP A 84 5.76 6.93 10.28
N SER A 85 7.04 6.72 9.99
CA SER A 85 7.55 6.11 8.77
C SER A 85 7.58 4.59 8.82
N PHE A 86 8.12 4.04 9.92
CA PHE A 86 8.42 2.61 10.01
C PHE A 86 7.45 1.84 10.88
N VAL A 87 6.68 2.51 11.75
CA VAL A 87 5.66 1.88 12.59
C VAL A 87 4.30 2.02 11.91
N ASN A 88 3.64 0.89 11.71
CA ASN A 88 2.27 0.83 11.23
C ASN A 88 1.28 1.06 12.38
N SER A 89 1.47 0.32 13.48
CA SER A 89 0.60 0.41 14.65
C SER A 89 1.29 -0.11 15.91
N ILE A 90 0.77 0.33 17.06
CA ILE A 90 1.22 -0.09 18.39
C ILE A 90 -0.01 -0.56 19.16
N TYR A 91 0.02 -1.80 19.64
CA TYR A 91 -1.03 -2.37 20.50
C TYR A 91 -0.48 -2.57 21.91
N LEU A 92 -1.29 -2.20 22.90
CA LEU A 92 -0.98 -2.40 24.32
C LEU A 92 -2.09 -3.22 24.96
N TYR A 93 -1.75 -4.38 25.50
CA TYR A 93 -2.71 -5.25 26.21
C TYR A 93 -1.95 -6.16 27.19
N ASP A 94 -2.57 -6.50 28.33
CA ASP A 94 -2.08 -7.49 29.30
C ASP A 94 -0.58 -7.42 29.66
N GLY A 95 0.00 -6.21 29.68
CA GLY A 95 1.43 -6.04 29.95
C GLY A 95 2.36 -6.42 28.79
N HIS A 96 1.82 -6.42 27.57
CA HIS A 96 2.52 -6.61 26.32
C HIS A 96 2.36 -5.39 25.42
N LEU A 97 3.46 -5.00 24.78
CA LEU A 97 3.54 -3.98 23.75
C LEU A 97 3.84 -4.66 22.40
N VAL A 98 2.90 -4.60 21.47
CA VAL A 98 3.05 -5.18 20.13
C VAL A 98 3.22 -4.06 19.11
N ILE A 99 4.38 -4.00 18.47
CA ILE A 99 4.69 -3.00 17.44
C ILE A 99 4.64 -3.68 16.08
N THR A 100 3.70 -3.27 15.23
CA THR A 100 3.62 -3.68 13.83
C THR A 100 4.39 -2.69 12.98
N PHE A 101 5.34 -3.17 12.17
CA PHE A 101 6.17 -2.33 11.32
C PHE A 101 5.76 -2.38 9.85
N ASN A 102 6.07 -1.32 9.12
CA ASN A 102 5.91 -1.20 7.66
C ASN A 102 7.01 -1.99 6.89
N TYR A 103 7.29 -3.25 7.23
CA TYR A 103 8.20 -4.14 6.47
C TYR A 103 7.76 -5.62 6.49
N LYS A 104 8.35 -6.43 5.59
CA LYS A 104 7.87 -7.76 5.18
C LYS A 104 7.71 -8.82 6.28
N GLU A 105 8.40 -8.71 7.42
CA GLU A 105 8.32 -9.67 8.54
C GLU A 105 7.61 -9.07 9.78
N GLY A 106 6.74 -8.09 9.52
CA GLY A 106 5.49 -7.81 10.23
C GLY A 106 5.34 -8.30 11.66
N THR A 107 5.75 -7.44 12.59
CA THR A 107 5.38 -7.40 14.02
C THR A 107 6.44 -7.92 14.98
N LYS A 108 6.80 -7.08 15.96
CA LYS A 108 7.57 -7.49 17.14
C LYS A 108 6.72 -7.29 18.39
N THR A 109 6.62 -8.34 19.18
CA THR A 109 6.01 -8.30 20.51
C THR A 109 7.11 -8.12 21.54
N ILE A 110 6.93 -7.15 22.42
CA ILE A 110 7.85 -6.79 23.50
C ILE A 110 7.05 -6.87 24.81
N SER A 111 7.56 -7.55 25.83
CA SER A 111 6.90 -7.57 27.15
C SER A 111 7.25 -6.32 27.97
N LEU A 112 6.42 -5.95 28.96
CA LEU A 112 6.76 -4.87 29.88
C LEU A 112 8.05 -5.14 30.67
N GLU A 113 8.37 -6.41 30.96
CA GLU A 113 9.61 -6.80 31.63
C GLU A 113 10.83 -6.45 30.77
N ASP A 114 10.75 -6.68 29.46
CA ASP A 114 11.80 -6.32 28.51
C ASP A 114 12.02 -4.79 28.45
N ILE A 115 10.94 -4.00 28.53
CA ILE A 115 11.02 -2.54 28.53
C ILE A 115 11.70 -2.03 29.80
N ASN A 116 11.33 -2.60 30.95
CA ASN A 116 11.88 -2.20 32.25
C ASN A 116 13.33 -2.65 32.45
N ALA A 117 13.76 -3.70 31.75
CA ALA A 117 15.15 -4.16 31.75
C ALA A 117 16.08 -3.26 30.90
N ILE A 118 15.53 -2.40 30.03
CA ILE A 118 16.33 -1.46 29.25
C ILE A 118 16.76 -0.30 30.15
N PRO A 119 18.07 -0.08 30.37
CA PRO A 119 18.52 1.04 31.17
C PRO A 119 18.14 2.36 30.47
N VAL A 120 17.37 3.19 31.18
CA VAL A 120 16.93 4.54 30.75
C VAL A 120 18.13 5.49 30.49
N SER A 121 19.36 5.05 30.74
CA SER A 121 20.59 5.83 30.59
C SER A 121 21.12 5.98 29.17
N MET A 122 20.37 5.62 28.12
CA MET A 122 20.76 5.97 26.74
C MET A 122 20.53 7.47 26.47
N LYS A 123 21.36 8.31 27.09
CA LYS A 123 21.70 9.62 26.51
C LYS A 123 22.40 9.33 25.18
N ALA A 124 21.72 9.67 24.08
CA ALA A 124 22.27 9.91 22.74
C ALA A 124 23.61 9.22 22.44
N SER A 125 23.60 7.94 22.05
CA SER A 125 24.72 7.38 21.30
C SER A 125 24.21 7.04 19.89
N GLY A 126 24.72 7.77 18.91
CA GLY A 126 24.41 7.58 17.50
C GLY A 126 24.78 6.17 17.06
N SER A 127 23.83 5.54 16.37
CA SER A 127 23.95 4.46 15.39
C SER A 127 25.32 3.76 15.23
N ASP A 128 25.41 2.52 15.69
CA ASP A 128 26.21 1.49 15.02
C ASP A 128 25.35 0.84 13.93
N LEU A 129 25.28 1.50 12.76
CA LEU A 129 24.93 0.82 11.51
C LEU A 129 26.23 0.27 10.94
N THR A 130 26.68 -0.89 11.46
CA THR A 130 27.79 -1.61 10.83
C THR A 130 27.34 -2.07 9.45
N THR A 131 27.90 -1.46 8.41
CA THR A 131 27.78 -1.90 7.04
C THR A 131 28.39 -3.30 6.90
N CYS A 132 27.56 -4.34 6.80
CA CYS A 132 27.98 -5.60 6.18
C CYS A 132 27.71 -5.49 4.69
N GLY A 133 28.70 -4.94 3.97
CA GLY A 133 28.82 -5.12 2.52
C GLY A 133 29.95 -6.11 2.25
N ALA A 134 29.59 -7.22 1.62
CA ALA A 134 30.36 -7.92 0.58
C ALA A 134 29.37 -8.81 -0.18
#